data_AF-A0A220UGK6-F1
#
_entry.id   AF-A0A220UGK6-F1
#
_cell.length_a   1.000
_cell.length_b   1.000
_cell.length_c   1.000
_cell.angle_alpha   90.00
_cell.angle_beta   90.00
_cell.angle_gamma   90.00
#
_symmetry.space_group_name_H-M   'P 1'
#
loop_
_entity.id
_entity.type
_entity.pdbx_description
1 polymer ?
#
loop_
_entity_poly.entity_id
_entity_poly.type
_entity_poly.pdbx_seq_one_letter_code
_entity_poly.pdbx_strand_id
1 'polypeptide(L)'
;MVNVLHTDPSTQLLNTELLDTPVAIRATPISYHWDLGDGNTITTTNPGKPFPSETVSSTYTQEGWYDITLTTTFSGQFSVAGGEWQDIDGTIEIISDPVPVYSKSLESRLVNGDVPVDEDDDPWIPERSHDTEGPSDPEARHREI
;
A
#
# COMPACT_ATOMS: atom_id res chain seq x y z
N MET A 1 7.78 -7.98 -13.10
CA MET A 1 6.89 -8.74 -12.20
C MET A 1 5.67 -7.86 -11.91
N VAL A 2 4.44 -8.41 -11.96
CA VAL A 2 3.25 -7.65 -11.57
C VAL A 2 3.12 -7.69 -10.04
N ASN A 3 2.94 -6.52 -9.43
CA ASN A 3 2.65 -6.37 -8.01
C ASN A 3 1.17 -5.99 -7.87
N VAL A 4 0.42 -6.75 -7.07
CA VAL A 4 -1.01 -6.53 -6.82
C VAL A 4 -1.17 -5.85 -5.47
N LEU A 5 -1.76 -4.66 -5.49
CA LEU A 5 -1.95 -3.82 -4.31
C LEU A 5 -3.38 -3.99 -3.79
N HIS A 6 -3.51 -4.16 -2.48
CA HIS A 6 -4.81 -4.19 -1.83
C HIS A 6 -4.70 -3.75 -0.37
N THR A 7 -5.82 -3.27 0.17
CA THR A 7 -5.96 -2.90 1.58
C THR A 7 -7.31 -3.36 2.13
N ASP A 8 -7.45 -3.34 3.45
CA ASP A 8 -8.72 -3.57 4.12
C ASP A 8 -9.57 -2.28 4.13
N PRO A 9 -10.80 -2.29 3.56
CA PRO A 9 -11.65 -1.11 3.47
C PRO A 9 -12.57 -0.92 4.69
N SER A 10 -12.28 -1.56 5.83
CA SER A 10 -13.21 -1.52 6.96
C SER A 10 -13.34 -0.13 7.59
N THR A 11 -14.57 0.25 7.91
CA THR A 11 -14.87 1.43 8.72
C THR A 11 -14.23 1.27 10.10
N GLN A 12 -13.46 2.26 10.52
CA GLN A 12 -12.84 2.31 11.83
C GLN A 12 -13.80 2.96 12.83
N LEU A 13 -13.96 2.34 14.00
CA LEU A 13 -14.77 2.88 15.10
C LEU A 13 -13.86 3.27 16.26
N LEU A 14 -13.98 4.52 16.69
CA LEU A 14 -13.29 5.05 17.87
C LEU A 14 -14.32 5.55 18.87
N ASN A 15 -14.27 5.00 20.09
CA ASN A 15 -15.06 5.50 21.20
C ASN A 15 -14.14 6.32 22.11
N THR A 16 -14.55 7.54 22.44
CA THR A 16 -13.79 8.47 23.28
C THR A 16 -14.73 9.25 24.20
N GLU A 17 -14.16 9.98 25.15
CA GLU A 17 -14.90 10.89 26.03
C GLU A 17 -14.39 12.32 25.82
N LEU A 18 -15.30 13.26 25.61
CA LEU A 18 -15.01 14.68 25.51
C LEU A 18 -15.82 15.39 26.59
N LEU A 19 -15.12 16.03 27.56
CA LEU A 19 -15.76 16.73 28.68
C LEU A 19 -16.79 15.85 29.41
N ASP A 20 -16.36 14.63 29.79
CA ASP A 20 -17.19 13.61 30.45
C ASP A 20 -18.43 13.17 29.65
N THR A 21 -18.46 13.47 28.34
CA THR A 21 -19.52 13.04 27.42
C THR A 21 -18.99 11.98 26.47
N PRO A 22 -19.60 10.79 26.41
CA PRO A 22 -19.16 9.76 25.48
C PRO A 22 -19.45 10.17 24.03
N VAL A 23 -18.45 10.02 23.17
CA VAL A 23 -18.50 10.31 21.74
C VAL A 23 -18.00 9.10 20.97
N ALA A 24 -18.81 8.62 20.03
CA ALA A 24 -18.41 7.60 19.07
C ALA A 24 -18.07 8.28 17.74
N ILE A 25 -16.96 7.89 17.12
CA ILE A 25 -16.50 8.36 15.81
C ILE A 25 -16.42 7.15 14.89
N ARG A 26 -16.96 7.27 13.69
CA ARG A 26 -16.78 6.29 12.61
C ARG A 26 -16.07 6.94 11.44
N ALA A 27 -14.97 6.35 11.01
CA ALA A 27 -14.18 6.79 9.86
C ALA A 27 -14.31 5.77 8.73
N THR A 28 -14.85 6.20 7.59
CA THR A 28 -15.06 5.35 6.41
C THR A 28 -14.05 5.73 5.34
N PRO A 29 -13.25 4.79 4.82
CA PRO A 29 -12.30 5.09 3.77
C PRO A 29 -13.05 5.42 2.46
N ILE A 30 -12.62 6.47 1.79
CA ILE A 30 -13.24 6.98 0.55
C ILE A 30 -12.27 7.07 -0.62
N SER A 31 -10.96 7.09 -0.36
CA SER A 31 -9.92 7.14 -1.39
C SER A 31 -8.63 6.51 -0.89
N TYR A 32 -7.87 5.92 -1.81
CA TYR A 32 -6.60 5.25 -1.58
C TYR A 32 -5.56 5.80 -2.55
N HIS A 33 -4.48 6.39 -2.02
CA HIS A 33 -3.36 6.89 -2.78
C HIS A 33 -2.11 6.07 -2.46
N TRP A 34 -1.66 5.29 -3.44
CA TRP A 34 -0.47 4.46 -3.36
C TRP A 34 0.72 5.22 -3.93
N ASP A 35 1.80 5.31 -3.15
CA ASP A 35 3.14 5.65 -3.61
C ASP A 35 3.96 4.37 -3.66
N LEU A 36 4.61 4.11 -4.80
CA LEU A 36 5.33 2.87 -5.06
C LEU A 36 6.84 2.97 -4.77
N GLY A 37 7.33 4.14 -4.33
CA GLY A 37 8.73 4.33 -3.98
C GLY A 37 9.67 4.52 -5.17
N ASP A 38 9.23 4.27 -6.40
CA ASP A 38 9.95 4.56 -7.65
C ASP A 38 9.48 5.88 -8.30
N GLY A 39 8.57 6.61 -7.65
CA GLY A 39 7.95 7.84 -8.16
C GLY A 39 6.63 7.61 -8.91
N ASN A 40 6.27 6.37 -9.24
CA ASN A 40 4.93 6.06 -9.73
C ASN A 40 3.91 6.14 -8.58
N THR A 41 2.72 6.63 -8.89
CA THR A 41 1.60 6.69 -7.92
C THR A 41 0.29 6.21 -8.53
N ILE A 42 -0.61 5.73 -7.67
CA ILE A 42 -1.95 5.27 -8.06
C ILE A 42 -2.98 5.80 -7.06
N THR A 43 -3.94 6.58 -7.53
CA THR A 43 -5.13 6.98 -6.76
C THR A 43 -6.33 6.16 -7.22
N THR A 44 -7.12 5.64 -6.27
CA THR A 44 -8.33 4.88 -6.57
C THR A 44 -9.35 4.93 -5.43
N THR A 45 -10.61 4.70 -5.75
CA THR A 45 -11.67 4.46 -4.73
C THR A 45 -11.87 2.97 -4.43
N ASN A 46 -11.22 2.09 -5.19
CA ASN A 46 -11.30 0.65 -4.99
C ASN A 46 -10.15 0.18 -4.08
N PRO A 47 -10.40 -0.53 -2.98
CA PRO A 47 -9.34 -1.01 -2.09
C PRO A 47 -8.43 -2.08 -2.72
N GLY A 48 -8.68 -2.49 -3.97
CA GLY A 48 -7.98 -3.61 -4.60
C GLY A 48 -8.48 -4.96 -4.07
N LYS A 49 -7.87 -6.03 -4.55
CA LYS A 49 -8.16 -7.41 -4.15
C LYS A 49 -6.88 -8.24 -4.29
N PRO A 50 -6.72 -9.32 -3.50
CA PRO A 50 -5.56 -10.20 -3.65
C PRO A 50 -5.53 -10.84 -5.05
N PHE A 51 -4.34 -11.28 -5.46
CA PHE A 51 -4.15 -12.07 -6.67
C PHE A 51 -5.15 -13.24 -6.73
N PRO A 52 -5.77 -13.54 -7.89
CA PRO A 52 -5.43 -13.10 -9.26
C PRO A 52 -6.07 -11.79 -9.72
N SER A 53 -6.66 -11.00 -8.83
CA SER A 53 -7.29 -9.73 -9.21
C SER A 53 -6.24 -8.65 -9.44
N GLU A 54 -6.01 -8.22 -10.68
CA GLU A 54 -5.02 -7.17 -11.02
C GLU A 54 -5.63 -5.75 -11.07
N THR A 55 -6.75 -5.53 -10.37
CA THR A 55 -7.51 -4.27 -10.41
C THR A 55 -6.67 -3.06 -10.02
N VAL A 56 -5.84 -3.20 -8.98
CA VAL A 56 -4.85 -2.21 -8.58
C VAL A 56 -3.50 -2.92 -8.65
N SER A 57 -2.72 -2.60 -9.68
CA SER A 57 -1.47 -3.28 -9.95
C SER A 57 -0.41 -2.34 -10.51
N SER A 58 0.85 -2.70 -10.27
CA SER A 58 2.00 -2.00 -10.82
C SER A 58 3.10 -2.96 -11.23
N THR A 59 4.10 -2.46 -11.94
CA THR A 59 5.28 -3.20 -12.35
C THR A 59 6.48 -2.27 -12.29
N TYR A 60 7.55 -2.74 -11.67
CA TYR A 60 8.83 -2.05 -11.65
C TYR A 60 9.63 -2.39 -12.91
N THR A 61 10.28 -1.38 -13.49
CA THR A 61 11.12 -1.50 -14.69
C THR A 61 12.59 -1.77 -14.36
N GLN A 62 13.02 -1.40 -13.16
CA GLN A 62 14.38 -1.54 -12.65
C GLN A 62 14.41 -2.43 -11.42
N GLU A 63 15.56 -3.04 -11.16
CA GLU A 63 15.80 -3.86 -9.97
C GLU A 63 16.16 -2.98 -8.77
N GLY A 64 15.81 -3.43 -7.58
CA GLY A 64 16.15 -2.76 -6.33
C GLY A 64 15.05 -2.82 -5.28
N TRP A 65 15.35 -2.31 -4.09
CA TRP A 65 14.40 -2.14 -2.99
C TRP A 65 13.55 -0.88 -3.19
N TYR A 66 12.25 -1.02 -2.96
CA TYR A 66 11.28 0.07 -3.00
C TYR A 66 10.38 0.02 -1.77
N ASP A 67 10.00 1.18 -1.25
CA ASP A 67 9.01 1.30 -0.18
C ASP A 67 7.66 1.71 -0.73
N ILE A 68 6.68 0.83 -0.57
CA ILE A 68 5.29 1.13 -0.93
C ILE A 68 4.62 1.75 0.29
N THR A 69 4.03 2.93 0.11
CA THR A 69 3.20 3.57 1.14
C THR A 69 1.78 3.79 0.63
N LEU A 70 0.82 3.67 1.54
CA LEU A 70 -0.58 3.94 1.27
C LEU A 70 -1.04 5.13 2.11
N THR A 71 -1.54 6.16 1.44
CA THR A 71 -2.32 7.23 2.09
C THR A 71 -3.81 6.94 1.87
N THR A 72 -4.54 6.69 2.95
CA THR A 72 -6.00 6.48 2.90
C THR A 72 -6.70 7.74 3.38
N THR A 73 -7.63 8.25 2.56
CA THR A 73 -8.50 9.37 2.91
C THR A 73 -9.81 8.82 3.46
N PHE A 74 -10.23 9.33 4.62
CA PHE A 74 -11.45 8.95 5.32
C PHE A 74 -12.44 10.11 5.38
N SER A 75 -13.74 9.80 5.23
CA SER A 75 -14.82 10.65 5.72
C SER A 75 -15.24 10.20 7.13
N GLY A 76 -15.57 11.15 7.98
CA GLY A 76 -15.88 10.90 9.39
C GLY A 76 -17.34 11.21 9.73
N GLN A 77 -17.91 10.48 10.67
CA GLN A 77 -19.17 10.82 11.32
C GLN A 77 -19.02 10.62 12.83
N PHE A 78 -19.74 11.39 13.64
CA PHE A 78 -19.70 11.29 15.09
C PHE A 78 -21.12 11.18 15.69
N SER A 79 -21.22 10.55 16.86
CA SER A 79 -22.44 10.45 17.66
C SER A 79 -22.11 10.81 19.10
N VAL A 80 -22.90 11.70 19.70
CA VAL A 80 -22.72 12.19 21.07
C VAL A 80 -23.75 11.53 21.96
N ALA A 81 -23.32 10.93 23.07
CA ALA A 81 -24.18 10.27 24.06
C ALA A 81 -25.17 9.25 23.46
N GLY A 82 -24.80 8.58 22.37
CA GLY A 82 -25.65 7.62 21.67
C GLY A 82 -26.77 8.25 20.82
N GLY A 83 -26.68 9.55 20.52
CA GLY A 83 -27.60 10.26 19.63
C GLY A 83 -27.39 9.93 18.15
N GLU A 84 -28.04 10.69 17.27
CA GLU A 84 -27.91 10.51 15.82
C GLU A 84 -26.47 10.77 15.33
N TRP A 85 -26.07 10.03 14.29
CA TRP A 85 -24.80 10.24 13.62
C TRP A 85 -24.83 11.54 12.82
N GLN A 86 -23.82 12.37 13.02
CA GLN A 86 -23.61 13.64 12.35
C GLN A 86 -22.33 13.57 11.52
N ASP A 87 -22.34 14.18 10.34
CA ASP A 87 -21.16 14.25 9.49
C ASP A 87 -20.09 15.16 10.11
N ILE A 88 -18.83 14.77 9.93
CA ILE A 88 -17.67 15.62 10.21
C ILE A 88 -17.33 16.33 8.91
N ASP A 89 -17.36 17.66 8.93
CA ASP A 89 -16.92 18.45 7.78
C ASP A 89 -15.42 18.24 7.53
N GLY A 90 -15.10 17.77 6.33
CA GLY A 90 -13.73 17.52 5.88
C GLY A 90 -13.36 16.04 5.83
N THR A 91 -12.06 15.80 5.65
CA THR A 91 -11.49 14.45 5.54
C THR A 91 -10.27 14.32 6.43
N ILE A 92 -9.93 13.08 6.77
CA ILE A 92 -8.71 12.73 7.51
C ILE A 92 -7.87 11.84 6.61
N GLU A 93 -6.56 12.08 6.58
CA GLU A 93 -5.62 11.24 5.84
C GLU A 93 -4.74 10.47 6.81
N ILE A 94 -4.58 9.18 6.56
CA ILE A 94 -3.71 8.29 7.34
C ILE A 94 -2.73 7.64 6.37
N ILE A 95 -1.44 7.79 6.67
CA ILE A 95 -0.34 7.17 5.92
C ILE A 95 0.03 5.87 6.63
N SER A 96 0.19 4.79 5.88
CA SER A 96 0.67 3.51 6.38
C SER A 96 2.17 3.55 6.68
N ASP A 97 2.64 2.61 7.50
CA ASP A 97 4.07 2.27 7.50
C ASP A 97 4.48 1.77 6.09
N PRO A 98 5.72 2.02 5.66
CA PRO A 98 6.22 1.56 4.38
C PRO A 98 6.34 0.03 4.36
N VAL A 99 5.91 -0.58 3.26
CA VAL A 99 6.10 -2.01 2.99
C VAL A 99 7.24 -2.17 1.98
N PRO A 100 8.38 -2.76 2.37
CA PRO A 100 9.51 -2.94 1.46
C PRO A 100 9.24 -4.07 0.47
N VAL A 101 9.57 -3.83 -0.80
CA VAL A 101 9.51 -4.82 -1.87
C VAL A 101 10.81 -4.80 -2.66
N TYR A 102 11.36 -5.98 -2.95
CA TYR A 102 12.51 -6.11 -3.84
C TYR A 102 12.02 -6.46 -5.26
N SER A 103 12.30 -5.57 -6.21
CA SER A 103 12.09 -5.84 -7.64
C SER A 103 13.28 -6.63 -8.19
N LYS A 104 12.99 -7.81 -8.74
CA LYS A 104 13.99 -8.71 -9.32
C LYS A 104 13.68 -8.97 -10.79
N SER A 105 14.72 -8.97 -11.61
CA SER A 105 14.70 -9.45 -12.98
C SER A 105 15.46 -10.78 -13.05
N LEU A 106 14.93 -11.74 -13.79
CA LEU A 106 15.56 -13.05 -13.97
C LEU A 106 15.74 -13.30 -15.45
N GLU A 107 17.00 -13.46 -15.88
CA GLU A 107 17.33 -13.93 -17.23
C GLU A 107 17.52 -15.44 -17.21
N SER A 108 16.72 -16.16 -17.99
CA SER A 108 16.91 -17.59 -18.19
C SER A 108 18.18 -17.86 -18.99
N ARG A 109 19.12 -18.61 -18.40
CA ARG A 109 20.31 -19.15 -19.07
C ARG A 109 20.30 -20.67 -18.93
N LEU A 110 20.74 -21.38 -19.96
CA LEU A 110 20.92 -22.83 -19.88
C LEU A 110 22.11 -23.13 -18.97
N VAL A 111 21.84 -23.73 -17.82
CA VAL A 111 22.85 -24.14 -16.83
C VAL A 111 22.95 -25.67 -16.78
N ASN A 112 24.13 -26.21 -16.46
CA ASN A 112 24.29 -27.63 -16.15
C ASN A 112 23.65 -27.91 -14.78
N GLY A 113 22.66 -28.81 -14.73
CA GLY A 113 21.70 -28.96 -13.64
C GLY A 113 22.13 -29.74 -12.40
N ASP A 114 23.41 -29.72 -12.03
CA ASP A 114 23.92 -30.53 -10.89
C ASP A 114 23.95 -29.81 -9.53
N VAL A 115 23.38 -28.60 -9.43
CA VAL A 115 23.31 -27.87 -8.15
C VAL A 115 21.85 -27.62 -7.77
N PRO A 116 21.31 -28.32 -6.75
CA PRO A 116 20.02 -27.95 -6.18
C PRO A 116 20.13 -26.56 -5.55
N VAL A 117 19.20 -25.68 -5.92
CA VAL A 117 19.05 -24.36 -5.29
C VAL A 117 18.36 -24.57 -3.96
N ASP A 118 18.92 -24.03 -2.88
CA ASP A 118 18.24 -23.95 -1.60
C ASP A 118 17.09 -22.94 -1.74
N GLU A 119 15.84 -23.38 -1.57
CA GLU A 119 14.64 -22.56 -1.78
C GLU A 119 14.18 -21.87 -0.49
N ASP A 120 14.75 -22.22 0.67
CA ASP A 120 14.34 -21.69 1.98
C ASP A 120 14.92 -20.29 2.27
N ASP A 121 16.03 -19.92 1.62
CA ASP A 121 16.61 -18.57 1.54
C ASP A 121 16.76 -18.24 0.05
N ASP A 122 16.06 -17.24 -0.50
CA ASP A 122 16.32 -16.81 -1.89
C ASP A 122 17.69 -16.12 -1.90
N PRO A 123 18.78 -16.78 -2.36
CA PRO A 123 20.13 -16.27 -2.21
C PRO A 123 20.41 -15.05 -3.11
N TRP A 124 19.40 -14.63 -3.88
CA TRP A 124 19.46 -13.56 -4.87
C TRP A 124 18.68 -12.31 -4.49
N ILE A 125 18.18 -12.20 -3.26
CA ILE A 125 17.67 -10.93 -2.70
C ILE A 125 18.77 -10.32 -1.84
N PRO A 126 19.38 -9.19 -2.25
CA PRO A 126 20.44 -8.56 -1.47
C PRO A 126 19.88 -7.90 -0.21
N GLU A 127 20.69 -7.83 0.84
CA GLU A 127 20.37 -7.02 2.03
C GLU A 127 20.12 -5.57 1.65
N ARG A 128 19.12 -4.96 2.27
CA ARG A 128 18.76 -3.57 1.99
C ARG A 128 19.86 -2.62 2.50
N SER A 129 20.45 -1.89 1.57
CA SER A 129 21.50 -0.90 1.74
C SER A 129 21.33 0.21 0.71
N HIS A 130 22.08 1.31 0.88
CA HIS A 130 22.08 2.43 -0.06
C HIS A 130 22.35 2.01 -1.52
N ASP A 131 23.19 1.00 -1.74
CA ASP A 131 23.56 0.55 -3.09
C ASP A 131 22.54 -0.40 -3.72
N THR A 132 21.56 -0.85 -2.94
CA THR A 132 20.50 -1.78 -3.36
C THR A 132 19.12 -1.13 -3.41
N GLU A 133 19.03 0.15 -3.06
CA GLU A 133 17.82 0.96 -3.28
C GLU A 133 17.53 1.03 -4.77
N GLY A 134 16.26 0.86 -5.12
CA GLY A 134 15.80 0.97 -6.48
C GLY A 134 15.84 2.42 -6.95
N PRO A 135 16.28 2.68 -8.19
CA PRO A 135 16.23 4.03 -8.76
C PRO A 135 14.77 4.43 -9.03
N SER A 136 14.52 5.74 -9.02
CA SER A 136 13.26 6.28 -9.52
C SER A 136 13.06 5.94 -11.00
N ASP A 137 11.81 5.75 -11.40
CA ASP A 137 11.42 5.54 -12.78
C ASP A 137 11.47 6.90 -13.54
N PRO A 138 12.31 7.06 -14.57
CA PRO A 138 12.35 8.29 -15.37
C PRO A 138 11.04 8.54 -16.13
N GLU A 139 10.21 7.50 -16.33
CA GLU A 139 8.90 7.58 -16.97
C GLU A 139 7.75 7.52 -15.96
N ALA A 140 8.02 7.80 -14.67
CA ALA A 140 7.05 7.74 -13.58
C ALA A 140 5.73 8.44 -13.92
N ARG A 141 4.62 7.78 -13.58
CA ARG A 141 3.26 8.21 -13.89
C ARG A 141 2.40 8.24 -12.64
N HIS A 142 1.42 9.13 -12.70
CA HIS A 142 0.38 9.28 -11.69
C HIS A 142 -0.90 8.75 -12.32
N ARG A 143 -1.42 7.63 -11.82
CA ARG A 143 -2.62 6.98 -12.37
C ARG A 143 -3.81 7.24 -11.46
N GLU A 144 -4.97 7.48 -12.06
CA GLU A 144 -6.26 7.47 -11.37
C GLU A 144 -7.12 6.35 -12.00
N ILE A 145 -7.61 5.43 -11.17
CA ILE A 145 -8.31 4.21 -11.61
C ILE A 145 -9.60 3.94 -10.85
#